data_AF-A0A2R6J181-F1
#
_entry.id   AF-A0A2R6J181-F1
#
_cell.length_a   1.000
_cell.length_b   1.000
_cell.length_c   1.000
_cell.angle_alpha   90.00
_cell.angle_beta   90.00
_cell.angle_gamma   90.00
#
_symmetry.space_group_name_H-M   'P 1'
#
loop_
_entity.id
_entity.type
_entity.pdbx_description
1 polymer ?
#
loop_
_entity_poly.entity_id
_entity_poly.type
_entity_poly.pdbx_seq_one_letter_code
_entity_poly.pdbx_strand_id
1 'polypeptide(L)'
;MSAIPPQATELLPTLPFEQSVVVLALALGVIRDGLTLRLVGGTAVSLVVLFGGLWLVVPPVARWFFRNTGQESYVEFLFLAALIFGAASLAEGLGLAGILGAFVVGIALNRQITRGGTLLNRIEFFGSAFFVPFLLFHVGMLVDPAVVVAGGETLWIAVVVLGAMFPTKAIATAAFSAVEGYGREAAGVLFGLSVGQAAAALAITLLGFDAGVSSAEVLNAVVLMILVPPSSARG
;
A
#
# COMPACT_ATOMS: atom_id res chain seq x y z
N MET A 1 -33.87 11.31 14.17
CA MET A 1 -33.51 10.78 12.83
C MET A 1 -33.37 11.95 11.89
N SER A 2 -32.21 12.60 11.87
CA SER A 2 -31.88 13.62 10.88
C SER A 2 -31.28 12.92 9.66
N ALA A 3 -31.97 13.01 8.52
CA ALA A 3 -31.49 12.48 7.26
C ALA A 3 -30.17 13.18 6.87
N ILE A 4 -29.13 12.38 6.65
CA ILE A 4 -27.88 12.85 6.07
C ILE A 4 -28.18 13.26 4.62
N PRO A 5 -27.87 14.51 4.21
CA PRO A 5 -28.16 14.96 2.85
C PRO A 5 -27.36 14.15 1.81
N PRO A 6 -27.96 13.81 0.65
CA PRO A 6 -27.37 12.92 -0.36
C PRO A 6 -26.12 13.48 -1.09
N GLN A 7 -25.66 14.68 -0.74
CA GLN A 7 -24.50 15.34 -1.37
C GLN A 7 -23.17 15.13 -0.60
N ALA A 8 -23.20 14.53 0.60
CA ALA A 8 -21.98 14.32 1.40
C ALA A 8 -21.20 13.03 1.02
N THR A 9 -21.75 12.19 0.15
CA THR A 9 -21.17 10.88 -0.19
C THR A 9 -20.11 10.93 -1.32
N GLU A 10 -19.92 12.07 -1.98
CA GLU A 10 -18.97 12.25 -3.10
C GLU A 10 -17.61 12.83 -2.68
N LEU A 11 -17.39 13.14 -1.39
CA LEU A 11 -16.15 13.75 -0.89
C LEU A 11 -15.33 12.80 0.00
N LEU A 12 -15.27 11.51 -0.32
CA LEU A 12 -14.24 10.64 0.26
C LEU A 12 -12.97 10.76 -0.59
N PRO A 13 -11.91 11.42 -0.11
CA PRO A 13 -10.63 11.42 -0.81
C PRO A 13 -10.08 9.99 -0.79
N THR A 14 -10.03 9.33 -1.94
CA THR A 14 -9.38 8.02 -2.14
C THR A 14 -7.84 8.10 -2.10
N LEU A 15 -7.27 9.15 -1.50
CA LEU A 15 -5.91 9.64 -1.76
C LEU A 15 -4.78 9.24 -0.77
N PRO A 16 -4.99 8.70 0.46
CA PRO A 16 -3.87 8.62 1.41
C PRO A 16 -2.82 7.55 1.04
N PHE A 17 -3.23 6.44 0.42
CA PHE A 17 -2.31 5.36 0.03
C PHE A 17 -1.47 5.73 -1.20
N GLU A 18 -2.07 6.41 -2.17
CA GLU A 18 -1.41 6.84 -3.41
C GLU A 18 -0.19 7.72 -3.14
N GLN A 19 -0.37 8.68 -2.22
CA GLN A 19 0.67 9.65 -1.89
C GLN A 19 1.86 8.99 -1.20
N SER A 20 1.61 8.01 -0.32
CA SER A 20 2.67 7.34 0.46
C SER A 20 3.60 6.52 -0.44
N VAL A 21 3.05 5.83 -1.44
CA VAL A 21 3.81 5.00 -2.38
C VAL A 21 4.63 5.87 -3.33
N VAL A 22 4.08 6.99 -3.80
CA VAL A 22 4.81 7.96 -4.63
C VAL A 22 5.94 8.65 -3.84
N VAL A 23 5.68 9.03 -2.59
CA VAL A 23 6.71 9.62 -1.70
C VAL A 23 7.83 8.62 -1.45
N LEU A 24 7.52 7.34 -1.22
CA LEU A 24 8.55 6.32 -1.08
C LEU A 24 9.36 6.14 -2.37
N ALA A 25 8.71 6.08 -3.52
CA ALA A 25 9.40 5.97 -4.81
C ALA A 25 10.41 7.12 -5.01
N LEU A 26 9.97 8.34 -4.67
CA LEU A 26 10.81 9.52 -4.73
C LEU A 26 11.97 9.43 -3.72
N ALA A 27 11.69 9.01 -2.48
CA ALA A 27 12.70 8.84 -1.44
C ALA A 27 13.76 7.80 -1.84
N LEU A 28 13.35 6.66 -2.38
CA LEU A 28 14.28 5.63 -2.86
C LEU A 28 15.15 6.11 -4.00
N GLY A 29 14.59 6.87 -4.95
CA GLY A 29 15.36 7.48 -6.03
C GLY A 29 16.38 8.49 -5.53
N VAL A 30 16.05 9.25 -4.48
CA VAL A 30 16.99 10.20 -3.85
C VAL A 30 18.10 9.47 -3.09
N ILE A 31 17.79 8.35 -2.43
CA ILE A 31 18.74 7.66 -1.54
C ILE A 31 19.70 6.75 -2.32
N ARG A 32 19.23 6.09 -3.40
CA ARG A 32 20.11 5.24 -4.23
C ARG A 32 21.20 6.02 -4.95
N ASP A 33 20.85 7.20 -5.47
CA ASP A 33 21.74 7.95 -6.38
C ASP A 33 22.24 9.30 -5.82
N GLY A 34 21.84 9.66 -4.60
CA GLY A 34 22.23 10.88 -3.92
C GLY A 34 21.48 12.14 -4.36
N LEU A 35 21.70 13.24 -3.63
CA LEU A 35 20.95 14.49 -3.77
C LEU A 35 21.50 15.39 -4.89
N THR A 36 21.54 14.89 -6.12
CA THR A 36 21.91 15.69 -7.30
C THR A 36 20.67 16.08 -8.08
N LEU A 37 20.49 17.38 -8.37
CA LEU A 37 19.32 17.93 -9.08
C LEU A 37 19.03 17.22 -10.42
N ARG A 38 20.09 16.75 -11.10
CA ARG A 38 20.02 15.99 -12.36
C ARG A 38 19.42 14.59 -12.19
N LEU A 39 19.64 13.94 -11.05
CA LEU A 39 19.18 12.58 -10.74
C LEU A 39 17.75 12.58 -10.19
N VAL A 40 17.42 13.51 -9.29
CA VAL A 40 16.03 13.75 -8.87
C VAL A 40 15.14 14.07 -10.06
N GLY A 41 15.65 14.87 -11.01
CA GLY A 41 14.99 15.11 -12.28
C GLY A 41 14.78 13.83 -13.11
N GLY A 42 15.77 12.94 -13.15
CA GLY A 42 15.68 11.65 -13.86
C GLY A 42 14.61 10.71 -13.27
N THR A 43 14.55 10.59 -11.94
CA THR A 43 13.53 9.78 -11.26
C THR A 43 12.13 10.38 -11.44
N ALA A 44 12.01 11.70 -11.35
CA ALA A 44 10.73 12.38 -11.60
C ALA A 44 10.25 12.17 -13.05
N VAL A 45 11.15 12.26 -14.03
CA VAL A 45 10.82 11.93 -15.43
C VAL A 45 10.40 10.48 -15.57
N SER A 46 11.12 9.54 -14.95
CA SER A 46 10.78 8.12 -14.97
C SER A 46 9.39 7.85 -14.38
N LEU A 47 9.04 8.52 -13.28
CA LEU A 47 7.70 8.46 -12.68
C LEU A 47 6.64 9.01 -13.62
N VAL A 48 6.88 10.16 -14.24
CA VAL A 48 5.94 10.77 -15.20
C VAL A 48 5.76 9.87 -16.44
N VAL A 49 6.84 9.28 -16.94
CA VAL A 49 6.80 8.35 -18.08
C VAL A 49 6.04 7.08 -17.71
N LEU A 50 6.29 6.50 -16.53
CA LEU A 50 5.59 5.31 -16.04
C LEU A 50 4.08 5.60 -15.86
N PHE A 51 3.74 6.63 -15.08
CA PHE A 51 2.35 7.00 -14.82
C PHE A 51 1.64 7.40 -16.10
N GLY A 52 2.22 8.31 -16.89
CA GLY A 52 1.64 8.76 -18.16
C GLY A 52 1.49 7.61 -19.14
N GLY A 53 2.53 6.81 -19.35
CA GLY A 53 2.51 5.66 -20.26
C GLY A 53 1.43 4.65 -19.89
N LEU A 54 1.40 4.21 -18.64
CA LEU A 54 0.40 3.25 -18.18
C LEU A 54 -1.01 3.85 -18.18
N TRP A 55 -1.18 5.11 -17.77
CA TRP A 55 -2.48 5.77 -17.75
C TRP A 55 -3.08 5.95 -19.14
N LEU A 56 -2.25 6.21 -20.16
CA LEU A 56 -2.72 6.30 -21.54
C LEU A 56 -2.94 4.94 -22.20
N VAL A 57 -2.11 3.94 -21.89
CA VAL A 57 -2.15 2.63 -22.58
C VAL A 57 -3.11 1.64 -21.93
N VAL A 58 -3.14 1.55 -20.59
CA VAL A 58 -3.89 0.51 -19.87
C VAL A 58 -5.41 0.61 -20.10
N PRO A 59 -6.07 1.79 -19.95
CA PRO A 59 -7.51 1.89 -20.15
C PRO A 59 -8.02 1.55 -21.55
N PRO A 60 -7.42 1.98 -22.68
CA PRO A 60 -7.87 1.55 -24.00
C PRO A 60 -7.61 0.07 -24.26
N VAL A 61 -6.47 -0.48 -23.82
CA VAL A 61 -6.15 -1.91 -24.01
C VAL A 61 -7.14 -2.78 -23.23
N ALA A 62 -7.44 -2.44 -21.98
CA ALA A 62 -8.40 -3.18 -21.18
C ALA A 62 -9.84 -3.04 -21.68
N ARG A 63 -10.27 -1.84 -22.08
CA ARG A 63 -11.59 -1.66 -22.74
C ARG A 63 -11.71 -2.47 -24.03
N TRP A 64 -10.64 -2.56 -24.82
CA TRP A 64 -10.63 -3.38 -26.02
C TRP A 64 -10.73 -4.87 -25.66
N PHE A 65 -9.94 -5.32 -24.69
CA PHE A 65 -9.92 -6.72 -24.26
C PHE A 65 -11.26 -7.19 -23.70
N PHE A 66 -11.85 -6.45 -22.76
CA PHE A 66 -13.14 -6.79 -22.15
C PHE A 66 -14.32 -6.70 -23.14
N ARG A 67 -14.21 -5.92 -24.21
CA ARG A 67 -15.23 -5.87 -25.27
C ARG A 67 -15.11 -7.02 -26.26
N ASN A 68 -13.89 -7.49 -26.53
CA ASN A 68 -13.62 -8.42 -27.62
C ASN A 68 -13.49 -9.89 -27.16
N THR A 69 -13.25 -10.11 -25.87
CA THR A 69 -13.13 -11.44 -25.29
C THR A 69 -14.46 -11.84 -24.66
N GLY A 70 -14.90 -13.09 -24.86
CA GLY A 70 -16.06 -13.63 -24.14
C GLY A 70 -15.87 -13.55 -22.62
N GLN A 71 -16.96 -13.54 -21.85
CA GLN A 71 -16.99 -13.37 -20.38
C GLN A 71 -16.42 -14.59 -19.60
N GLU A 72 -15.33 -15.17 -20.08
CA GLU A 72 -14.58 -16.21 -19.40
C GLU A 72 -13.73 -15.57 -18.29
N SER A 73 -14.28 -15.61 -17.09
CA SER A 73 -13.68 -14.99 -15.89
C SER A 73 -12.22 -15.42 -15.61
N TYR A 74 -11.80 -16.61 -16.05
CA TYR A 74 -10.41 -17.05 -15.95
C TYR A 74 -9.47 -16.26 -16.88
N VAL A 75 -9.91 -16.02 -18.12
CA VAL A 75 -9.13 -15.29 -19.14
C VAL A 75 -9.00 -13.82 -18.75
N GLU A 76 -10.06 -13.23 -18.17
CA GLU A 76 -10.03 -11.88 -17.59
C GLU A 76 -9.01 -11.74 -16.45
N PHE A 77 -8.96 -12.73 -15.55
CA PHE A 77 -7.98 -12.76 -14.47
C PHE A 77 -6.55 -12.86 -14.99
N LEU A 78 -6.30 -13.73 -15.99
CA LEU A 78 -4.98 -13.89 -16.59
C LEU A 78 -4.53 -12.61 -17.32
N PHE A 79 -5.45 -11.93 -18.00
CA PHE A 79 -5.18 -10.63 -18.63
C PHE A 79 -4.81 -9.56 -17.60
N LEU A 80 -5.56 -9.46 -16.50
CA LEU A 80 -5.24 -8.55 -15.40
C LEU A 80 -3.86 -8.85 -14.82
N ALA A 81 -3.56 -10.12 -14.54
CA ALA A 81 -2.24 -10.53 -14.04
C ALA A 81 -1.13 -10.12 -15.02
N ALA A 82 -1.32 -10.37 -16.32
CA ALA A 82 -0.36 -9.97 -17.35
C ALA A 82 -0.12 -8.45 -17.39
N LEU A 83 -1.17 -7.64 -17.25
CA LEU A 83 -1.02 -6.17 -17.16
C LEU A 83 -0.27 -5.75 -15.91
N ILE A 84 -0.59 -6.33 -14.74
CA ILE A 84 0.06 -6.00 -13.47
C ILE A 84 1.55 -6.36 -13.51
N PHE A 85 1.89 -7.59 -13.92
CA PHE A 85 3.29 -8.05 -14.02
C PHE A 85 4.06 -7.30 -15.11
N GLY A 86 3.41 -7.04 -16.25
CA GLY A 86 4.00 -6.23 -17.32
C GLY A 86 4.34 -4.82 -16.86
N ALA A 87 3.42 -4.16 -16.14
CA ALA A 87 3.68 -2.84 -15.59
C ALA A 87 4.73 -2.83 -14.48
N ALA A 88 4.76 -3.85 -13.62
CA ALA A 88 5.81 -4.01 -12.62
C ALA A 88 7.19 -4.15 -13.28
N SER A 89 7.29 -4.98 -14.33
CA SER A 89 8.52 -5.16 -15.11
C SER A 89 8.96 -3.87 -15.82
N LEU A 90 7.99 -3.10 -16.35
CA LEU A 90 8.27 -1.78 -16.94
C LEU A 90 8.77 -0.78 -15.91
N ALA A 91 8.22 -0.78 -14.69
CA ALA A 91 8.68 0.09 -13.61
C ALA A 91 10.13 -0.26 -13.22
N GLU A 92 10.46 -1.55 -13.06
CA GLU A 92 11.83 -1.99 -12.79
C GLU A 92 12.80 -1.61 -13.91
N GLY A 93 12.37 -1.72 -15.18
CA GLY A 93 13.15 -1.27 -16.33
C GLY A 93 13.42 0.24 -16.35
N LEU A 94 12.59 1.04 -15.67
CA LEU A 94 12.79 2.48 -15.46
C LEU A 94 13.56 2.80 -14.16
N GLY A 95 14.09 1.78 -13.47
CA GLY A 95 14.78 1.95 -12.19
C GLY A 95 13.84 2.27 -11.01
N LEU A 96 12.54 2.08 -11.19
CA LEU A 96 11.51 2.29 -10.16
C LEU A 96 11.13 0.95 -9.52
N ALA A 97 10.55 1.00 -8.33
CA ALA A 97 10.04 -0.21 -7.68
C ALA A 97 8.87 -0.82 -8.45
N GLY A 98 8.89 -2.13 -8.70
CA GLY A 98 7.84 -2.83 -9.46
C GLY A 98 6.42 -2.62 -8.91
N ILE A 99 6.29 -2.49 -7.58
CA ILE A 99 5.01 -2.21 -6.92
C ILE A 99 4.32 -0.94 -7.43
N LEU A 100 5.10 0.06 -7.91
CA LEU A 100 4.56 1.29 -8.48
C LEU A 100 3.81 1.02 -9.79
N GLY A 101 4.39 0.24 -10.69
CA GLY A 101 3.75 -0.11 -11.96
C GLY A 101 2.49 -0.93 -11.75
N ALA A 102 2.55 -1.93 -10.86
CA ALA A 102 1.40 -2.74 -10.47
C ALA A 102 0.26 -1.87 -9.89
N PHE A 103 0.61 -0.89 -9.05
CA PHE A 103 -0.34 0.02 -8.44
C PHE A 103 -1.02 0.94 -9.45
N VAL A 104 -0.27 1.52 -10.39
CA VAL A 104 -0.81 2.37 -11.46
C VAL A 104 -1.83 1.61 -12.32
N VAL A 105 -1.52 0.37 -12.68
CA VAL A 105 -2.46 -0.51 -13.39
C VAL A 105 -3.72 -0.75 -12.57
N GLY A 106 -3.57 -1.07 -11.27
CA GLY A 106 -4.70 -1.30 -10.37
C GLY A 106 -5.66 -0.11 -10.32
N ILE A 107 -5.13 1.12 -10.22
CA ILE A 107 -5.96 2.34 -10.25
C ILE A 107 -6.62 2.52 -11.62
N ALA A 108 -5.86 2.38 -12.71
CA ALA A 108 -6.36 2.56 -14.07
C ALA A 108 -7.51 1.58 -14.43
N LEU A 109 -7.49 0.38 -13.83
CA LEU A 109 -8.49 -0.66 -14.05
C LEU A 109 -9.63 -0.66 -13.02
N ASN A 110 -9.54 0.06 -11.91
CA ASN A 110 -10.55 0.07 -10.85
C ASN A 110 -11.97 0.35 -11.38
N ARG A 111 -12.11 1.27 -12.35
CA ARG A 111 -13.41 1.61 -12.97
C ARG A 111 -13.96 0.55 -13.92
N GLN A 112 -13.13 -0.40 -14.36
CA GLN A 112 -13.47 -1.39 -15.37
C GLN A 112 -13.87 -2.74 -14.73
N ILE A 113 -13.50 -2.94 -13.47
CA ILE A 113 -13.85 -4.14 -12.70
C ILE A 113 -15.18 -3.89 -11.98
N THR A 114 -16.24 -4.58 -12.38
CA THR A 114 -17.56 -4.46 -11.78
C THR A 114 -17.57 -5.05 -10.35
N ARG A 115 -18.11 -4.30 -9.40
CA ARG A 115 -18.29 -4.76 -8.01
C ARG A 115 -19.23 -5.98 -7.97
N GLY A 116 -18.81 -7.03 -7.26
CA GLY A 116 -19.54 -8.30 -7.19
C GLY A 116 -19.42 -9.19 -8.44
N GLY A 117 -18.61 -8.79 -9.42
CA GLY A 117 -18.31 -9.62 -10.60
C GLY A 117 -17.43 -10.83 -10.27
N THR A 118 -17.48 -11.84 -11.12
CA THR A 118 -16.66 -13.06 -11.00
C THR A 118 -15.16 -12.77 -11.03
N LEU A 119 -14.72 -11.79 -11.84
CA LEU A 119 -13.34 -11.29 -11.86
C LEU A 119 -12.90 -10.75 -10.49
N LEU A 120 -13.71 -9.90 -9.85
CA LEU A 120 -13.39 -9.35 -8.54
C LEU A 120 -13.24 -10.46 -7.49
N ASN A 121 -14.16 -11.42 -7.47
CA ASN A 121 -14.08 -12.55 -6.54
C ASN A 121 -12.79 -13.37 -6.75
N ARG A 122 -12.34 -13.54 -8.00
CA ARG A 122 -11.05 -14.22 -8.28
C ARG A 122 -9.85 -13.42 -7.81
N ILE A 123 -9.88 -12.10 -7.98
CA ILE A 123 -8.83 -11.20 -7.48
C ILE A 123 -8.77 -11.28 -5.95
N GLU A 124 -9.92 -11.19 -5.27
CA GLU A 124 -10.02 -11.30 -3.81
C GLU A 124 -9.56 -12.67 -3.31
N PHE A 125 -10.00 -13.74 -3.97
CA PHE A 125 -9.56 -15.10 -3.63
C PHE A 125 -8.05 -15.25 -3.81
N PHE A 126 -7.49 -14.87 -4.96
CA PHE A 126 -6.05 -14.98 -5.19
C PHE A 126 -5.25 -14.11 -4.22
N GLY A 127 -5.71 -12.87 -3.98
CA GLY A 127 -5.09 -11.95 -3.04
C GLY A 127 -5.06 -12.48 -1.62
N SER A 128 -6.20 -12.97 -1.12
CA SER A 128 -6.33 -13.46 0.26
C SER A 128 -5.71 -14.84 0.47
N ALA A 129 -5.83 -15.76 -0.49
CA ALA A 129 -5.36 -17.14 -0.35
C ALA A 129 -3.89 -17.33 -0.74
N PHE A 130 -3.36 -16.52 -1.67
CA PHE A 130 -1.97 -16.63 -2.12
C PHE A 130 -1.16 -15.40 -1.74
N PHE A 131 -1.56 -14.21 -2.21
CA PHE A 131 -0.69 -13.03 -2.10
C PHE A 131 -0.38 -12.66 -0.64
N VAL A 132 -1.40 -12.55 0.22
CA VAL A 132 -1.21 -12.19 1.64
C VAL A 132 -0.34 -13.24 2.37
N PRO A 133 -0.62 -14.55 2.31
CA PRO A 133 0.24 -15.57 2.92
C PRO A 133 1.68 -15.55 2.40
N PHE A 134 1.90 -15.48 1.08
CA PHE A 134 3.26 -15.47 0.52
C PHE A 134 4.03 -14.20 0.88
N LEU A 135 3.37 -13.03 0.92
CA LEU A 135 3.98 -11.78 1.34
C LEU A 135 4.40 -11.84 2.81
N LEU A 136 3.53 -12.32 3.69
CA LEU A 136 3.85 -12.48 5.11
C LEU A 136 4.94 -13.54 5.34
N PHE A 137 4.93 -14.63 4.57
CA PHE A 137 5.99 -15.63 4.61
C PHE A 137 7.34 -15.06 4.17
N HIS A 138 7.38 -14.36 3.03
CA HIS A 138 8.61 -13.76 2.52
C HIS A 138 9.20 -12.74 3.50
N VAL A 139 8.38 -11.82 4.00
CA VAL A 139 8.78 -10.85 5.01
C VAL A 139 9.23 -11.56 6.30
N GLY A 140 8.48 -12.57 6.75
CA GLY A 140 8.80 -13.33 7.96
C GLY A 140 10.15 -14.06 7.87
N MET A 141 10.58 -14.48 6.68
CA MET A 141 11.91 -15.08 6.48
C MET A 141 13.06 -14.07 6.55
N LEU A 142 12.79 -12.78 6.35
CA LEU A 142 13.79 -11.72 6.46
C LEU A 142 13.97 -11.22 7.89
N VAL A 143 13.02 -11.53 8.77
CA VAL A 143 13.08 -11.20 10.19
C VAL A 143 13.97 -12.17 10.92
N ASP A 144 14.91 -11.66 11.70
CA ASP A 144 15.73 -12.46 12.60
C ASP A 144 15.10 -12.47 14.00
N PRO A 145 14.53 -13.60 14.47
CA PRO A 145 13.95 -13.71 15.80
C PRO A 145 14.99 -13.52 16.91
N ALA A 146 16.26 -13.83 16.64
CA ALA A 146 17.34 -13.66 17.62
C ALA A 146 17.63 -12.18 17.86
N VAL A 147 17.58 -11.33 16.83
CA VAL A 147 17.76 -9.87 16.96
C VAL A 147 16.61 -9.24 17.75
N VAL A 148 15.39 -9.75 17.58
CA VAL A 148 14.20 -9.31 18.34
C VAL A 148 14.33 -9.60 19.84
N VAL A 149 14.95 -10.73 20.21
CA VAL A 149 15.01 -11.20 21.61
C VAL A 149 16.33 -10.83 22.30
N ALA A 150 17.44 -10.73 21.57
CA ALA A 150 18.78 -10.49 22.12
C ALA A 150 19.26 -9.03 21.96
N GLY A 151 18.71 -8.26 21.00
CA GLY A 151 19.11 -6.89 20.74
C GLY A 151 18.38 -5.88 21.62
N GLY A 152 19.00 -5.44 22.72
CA GLY A 152 18.44 -4.36 23.56
C GLY A 152 18.16 -3.07 22.78
N GLU A 153 18.96 -2.78 21.74
CA GLU A 153 18.77 -1.65 20.83
C GLU A 153 17.55 -1.83 19.91
N THR A 154 17.34 -3.02 19.34
CA THR A 154 16.16 -3.33 18.52
C THR A 154 14.87 -3.20 19.33
N LEU A 155 14.88 -3.68 20.57
CA LEU A 155 13.73 -3.56 21.46
C LEU A 155 13.44 -2.09 21.81
N TRP A 156 14.49 -1.30 22.04
CA TRP A 156 14.36 0.14 22.27
C TRP A 156 13.78 0.87 21.05
N ILE A 157 14.32 0.64 19.85
CA ILE A 157 13.81 1.21 18.60
C ILE A 157 12.34 0.83 18.40
N ALA A 158 11.99 -0.45 18.60
CA ALA A 158 10.61 -0.91 18.50
C ALA A 158 9.70 -0.17 19.51
N VAL A 159 10.12 -0.04 20.78
CA VAL A 159 9.35 0.69 21.79
C VAL A 159 9.18 2.16 21.41
N VAL A 160 10.22 2.82 20.88
CA VAL A 160 10.14 4.22 20.43
C VAL A 160 9.20 4.36 19.23
N VAL A 161 9.30 3.47 18.24
CA VAL A 161 8.45 3.50 17.04
C VAL A 161 6.99 3.24 17.40
N LEU A 162 6.70 2.20 18.19
CA LEU A 162 5.35 1.88 18.66
C LEU A 162 4.82 3.00 19.56
N GLY A 163 5.66 3.48 20.47
CA GLY A 163 5.38 4.55 21.42
C GLY A 163 5.14 5.90 20.76
N ALA A 164 5.69 6.17 19.57
CA ALA A 164 5.33 7.34 18.78
C ALA A 164 4.07 7.08 17.95
N MET A 165 3.99 5.94 17.28
CA MET A 165 2.94 5.62 16.31
C MET A 165 1.54 5.55 16.95
N PHE A 166 1.38 4.79 18.04
CA PHE A 166 0.07 4.60 18.67
C PHE A 166 -0.54 5.91 19.17
N PRO A 167 0.15 6.75 19.97
CA PRO A 167 -0.43 8.01 20.43
C PRO A 167 -0.63 9.00 19.29
N THR A 168 0.26 9.08 18.29
CA THR A 168 0.03 9.96 17.14
C THR A 168 -1.25 9.58 16.39
N LYS A 169 -1.48 8.28 16.14
CA LYS A 169 -2.73 7.81 15.49
C LYS A 169 -3.96 8.00 16.37
N ALA A 170 -3.83 7.81 17.69
CA ALA A 170 -4.92 8.03 18.64
C ALA A 170 -5.31 9.51 18.71
N ILE A 171 -4.33 10.42 18.78
CA ILE A 171 -4.55 11.87 18.78
C ILE A 171 -5.16 12.31 17.44
N ALA A 172 -4.63 11.85 16.31
CA ALA A 172 -5.17 12.18 15.00
C ALA A 172 -6.64 11.73 14.85
N THR A 173 -6.95 10.51 15.31
CA THR A 173 -8.32 9.97 15.28
C THR A 173 -9.24 10.74 16.23
N ALA A 174 -8.78 11.07 17.44
CA ALA A 174 -9.55 11.84 18.40
C ALA A 174 -9.84 13.27 17.89
N ALA A 175 -8.83 13.92 17.30
CA ALA A 175 -8.98 15.24 16.69
C ALA A 175 -9.97 15.20 15.51
N PHE A 176 -9.82 14.24 14.60
CA PHE A 176 -10.72 14.10 13.46
C PHE A 176 -12.16 13.76 13.91
N SER A 177 -12.30 12.86 14.88
CA SER A 177 -13.61 12.49 15.44
C SER A 177 -14.27 13.67 16.16
N ALA A 178 -13.50 14.54 16.81
CA ALA A 178 -14.02 15.75 17.44
C ALA A 178 -14.48 16.80 16.43
N VAL A 179 -13.78 16.95 15.31
CA VAL A 179 -14.17 17.86 14.21
C VAL A 179 -15.45 17.37 13.51
N GLU A 180 -15.52 16.07 13.22
CA GLU A 180 -16.65 15.44 12.50
C GLU A 180 -17.81 15.02 13.42
N GLY A 181 -17.68 15.20 14.74
CA GLY A 181 -18.72 14.84 15.71
C GLY A 181 -18.98 13.33 15.82
N TYR A 182 -17.98 12.49 15.53
CA TYR A 182 -18.11 11.03 15.56
C TYR A 182 -18.15 10.47 16.99
N GLY A 183 -19.03 9.49 17.21
CA GLY A 183 -19.13 8.76 18.47
C GLY A 183 -17.93 7.85 18.74
N ARG A 184 -17.81 7.37 19.98
CA ARG A 184 -16.69 6.51 20.44
C ARG A 184 -16.51 5.24 19.61
N GLU A 185 -17.60 4.62 19.17
CA GLU A 185 -17.56 3.42 18.32
C GLU A 185 -16.98 3.73 16.94
N ALA A 186 -17.43 4.81 16.30
CA ALA A 186 -16.94 5.25 14.99
C ALA A 186 -15.46 5.68 15.07
N ALA A 187 -15.05 6.34 16.16
CA ALA A 187 -13.66 6.66 16.43
C ALA A 187 -12.80 5.38 16.60
N GLY A 188 -13.32 4.35 17.29
CA GLY A 188 -12.66 3.05 17.42
C GLY A 188 -12.45 2.35 16.07
N VAL A 189 -13.45 2.40 15.19
CA VAL A 189 -13.35 1.89 13.82
C VAL A 189 -12.32 2.69 13.01
N LEU A 190 -12.35 4.02 13.08
CA LEU A 190 -11.43 4.90 12.38
C LEU A 190 -9.97 4.67 12.83
N PHE A 191 -9.76 4.53 14.14
CA PHE A 191 -8.45 4.16 14.69
C PHE A 191 -7.99 2.80 14.16
N GLY A 192 -8.86 1.79 14.22
CA GLY A 192 -8.56 0.45 13.72
C GLY A 192 -8.19 0.44 12.23
N LEU A 193 -8.94 1.16 11.41
CA LEU A 193 -8.64 1.30 9.97
C LEU A 193 -7.31 2.03 9.72
N SER A 194 -6.98 3.04 10.54
CA SER A 194 -5.70 3.75 10.42
C SER A 194 -4.52 2.85 10.81
N VAL A 195 -4.67 2.00 11.82
CA VAL A 195 -3.63 1.08 12.30
C VAL A 195 -3.49 -0.14 11.39
N GLY A 196 -4.60 -0.63 10.82
CA GLY A 196 -4.67 -1.86 10.01
C GLY A 196 -3.93 -1.84 8.66
N GLN A 197 -3.22 -0.77 8.31
CA GLN A 197 -2.43 -0.69 7.08
C GLN A 197 -1.06 -1.40 7.18
N ALA A 198 -1.05 -2.60 7.73
CA ALA A 198 0.12 -3.45 7.94
C ALA A 198 0.86 -3.77 6.64
N ALA A 199 0.12 -4.17 5.60
CA ALA A 199 0.69 -4.58 4.31
C ALA A 199 1.45 -3.42 3.62
N ALA A 200 0.91 -2.20 3.69
CA ALA A 200 1.56 -1.02 3.13
C ALA A 200 2.85 -0.67 3.88
N ALA A 201 2.81 -0.66 5.21
CA ALA A 201 3.99 -0.40 6.04
C ALA A 201 5.11 -1.42 5.80
N LEU A 202 4.76 -2.71 5.67
CA LEU A 202 5.73 -3.76 5.32
C LEU A 202 6.34 -3.57 3.96
N ALA A 203 5.52 -3.35 2.92
CA ALA A 203 6.03 -3.16 1.56
C ALA A 203 7.00 -1.98 1.48
N ILE A 204 6.68 -0.88 2.17
CA ILE A 204 7.55 0.31 2.24
C ILE A 204 8.86 -0.01 2.94
N THR A 205 8.80 -0.68 4.09
CA THR A 205 9.97 -0.99 4.92
C THR A 205 10.88 -2.01 4.24
N LEU A 206 10.31 -3.04 3.61
CA LEU A 206 11.03 -4.04 2.84
C LEU A 206 11.74 -3.41 1.65
N LEU A 207 11.05 -2.56 0.89
CA LEU A 207 11.66 -1.88 -0.25
C LEU A 207 12.79 -0.92 0.19
N GLY A 208 12.63 -0.28 1.36
CA GLY A 208 13.70 0.48 2.00
C GLY A 208 14.86 -0.40 2.45
N PHE A 209 14.60 -1.60 2.98
CA PHE A 209 15.62 -2.56 3.40
C PHE A 209 16.42 -3.09 2.19
N ASP A 210 15.74 -3.48 1.12
CA ASP A 210 16.37 -3.93 -0.14
C ASP A 210 17.19 -2.82 -0.81
N ALA A 211 16.82 -1.56 -0.60
CA ALA A 211 17.57 -0.40 -1.06
C ALA A 211 18.68 0.06 -0.10
N GLY A 212 18.87 -0.62 1.04
CA GLY A 212 19.89 -0.28 2.05
C GLY A 212 19.56 0.97 2.89
N VAL A 213 18.32 1.45 2.82
CA VAL A 213 17.82 2.63 3.55
C VAL A 213 17.35 2.26 4.95
N SER A 214 16.63 1.14 5.06
CA SER A 214 16.10 0.62 6.32
C SER A 214 17.03 -0.45 6.85
N SER A 215 17.31 -0.43 8.15
CA SER A 215 18.09 -1.47 8.81
C SER A 215 17.22 -2.67 9.20
N ALA A 216 17.86 -3.80 9.53
CA ALA A 216 17.16 -5.01 9.98
C ALA A 216 16.34 -4.74 11.26
N GLU A 217 16.82 -3.85 12.13
CA GLU A 217 16.12 -3.45 13.35
C GLU A 217 14.80 -2.75 13.05
N VAL A 218 14.76 -1.87 12.03
CA VAL A 218 13.54 -1.18 11.62
C VAL A 218 12.55 -2.18 11.00
N LEU A 219 13.03 -3.10 10.15
CA LEU A 219 12.19 -4.16 9.57
C LEU A 219 11.56 -5.03 10.68
N ASN A 220 12.38 -5.46 11.65
CA ASN A 220 11.94 -6.22 12.81
C ASN A 220 10.91 -5.44 13.66
N ALA A 221 11.14 -4.15 13.89
CA ALA A 221 10.21 -3.29 14.64
C ALA A 221 8.83 -3.16 13.94
N VAL A 222 8.81 -3.02 12.62
CA VAL A 222 7.55 -2.94 11.85
C VAL A 222 6.82 -4.29 11.85
N VAL A 223 7.54 -5.42 11.82
CA VAL A 223 6.91 -6.74 11.96
C VAL A 223 6.32 -6.93 13.36
N LEU A 224 7.04 -6.51 14.41
CA LEU A 224 6.50 -6.50 15.77
C LEU A 224 5.25 -5.64 15.89
N MET A 225 5.23 -4.46 15.26
CA MET A 225 4.04 -3.60 15.20
C MET A 225 2.81 -4.30 14.64
N ILE A 226 2.99 -5.22 13.68
CA ILE A 226 1.89 -5.93 13.04
C ILE A 226 1.44 -7.13 13.87
N LEU A 227 2.38 -7.78 14.56
CA LEU A 227 2.07 -8.84 15.51
C LEU A 227 1.37 -8.33 16.76
N VAL A 228 1.71 -7.12 17.23
CA VAL A 228 1.06 -6.49 18.38
C VAL A 228 -0.32 -6.01 17.93
N PRO A 229 -1.41 -6.66 18.36
CA PRO A 229 -2.73 -6.17 18.04
C PRO A 229 -2.90 -4.80 18.68
N PRO A 230 -3.55 -3.83 18.02
CA PRO A 230 -4.06 -2.67 18.73
C PRO A 230 -4.99 -3.22 19.81
N SER A 231 -4.53 -3.21 21.07
CA SER A 231 -5.31 -3.71 22.19
C SER A 231 -6.63 -2.97 22.16
N SER A 232 -7.70 -3.71 21.91
CA SER A 232 -9.05 -3.16 21.88
C SER A 232 -9.25 -2.30 23.12
N ALA A 233 -9.63 -1.05 22.92
CA ALA A 233 -10.36 -0.28 23.90
C ALA A 233 -11.66 -1.05 24.21
N ARG A 234 -11.56 -2.08 25.05
CA ARG A 234 -12.67 -2.67 25.78
C ARG A 234 -12.78 -1.85 27.05
N GLY A 235 -13.66 -0.87 27.01
CA GLY A 235 -14.03 0.02 28.10
C GLY A 235 -15.29 0.77 27.73
#